data_AF-A0A9P5YZB1-F1
#
_entry.id   AF-A0A9P5YZB1-F1
#
_cell.length_a   1.000
_cell.length_b   1.000
_cell.length_c   1.000
_cell.angle_alpha   90.00
_cell.angle_beta   90.00
_cell.angle_gamma   90.00
#
_symmetry.space_group_name_H-M   'P 1'
#
loop_
_entity.id
_entity.type
_entity.pdbx_description
1 polymer ?
#
loop_
_entity_poly.entity_id
_entity_poly.type
_entity_poly.pdbx_seq_one_letter_code
_entity_poly.pdbx_strand_id
1 'polypeptide(L)'
;MAIPQVHRSHPSPRTTPPPLPPHVLARAYTNHIIDIFGSARYPYPAPRSLWQSSLPSYIAYILSASGLPMEVGMSAMVLLFRYKDAMPGSVAYGEDAARLWVAAYVVAAKVVSDVDVDLEMRRREVDCGGGGGGGGEGGQGIAHIPRRGMDFWFHAALQRFSVDELRNMELELCRILHWDVQVSGAAFECFRRMLVQGG
;
A
#
# COMPACT_ATOMS: atom_id res chain seq x y z
N MET A 1 -50.64 17.83 -29.79
CA MET A 1 -49.18 18.01 -29.66
C MET A 1 -48.77 17.47 -28.30
N ALA A 2 -48.11 16.31 -28.25
CA ALA A 2 -47.74 15.63 -27.02
C ALA A 2 -46.27 15.94 -26.67
N ILE A 3 -46.04 16.34 -25.42
CA ILE A 3 -44.71 16.68 -24.89
C ILE A 3 -43.97 15.37 -24.55
N PRO A 4 -42.77 15.12 -25.07
CA PRO A 4 -42.03 13.90 -24.75
C PRO A 4 -41.43 14.00 -23.34
N GLN A 5 -41.79 13.03 -22.50
CA GLN A 5 -41.27 12.86 -21.14
C GLN A 5 -39.80 12.44 -21.21
N VAL A 6 -38.90 13.34 -20.80
CA VAL A 6 -37.47 13.05 -20.61
C VAL A 6 -37.33 12.17 -19.36
N HIS A 7 -37.17 10.86 -19.56
CA HIS A 7 -36.75 9.94 -18.50
C HIS A 7 -35.33 10.33 -18.05
N ARG A 8 -35.24 11.01 -16.90
CA ARG A 8 -33.99 11.18 -16.18
C ARG A 8 -33.63 9.82 -15.56
N SER A 9 -32.72 9.11 -16.22
CA SER A 9 -32.05 7.95 -15.64
C SER A 9 -31.28 8.40 -14.39
N HIS A 10 -31.73 7.95 -13.22
CA HIS A 10 -30.99 8.08 -11.98
C HIS A 10 -29.63 7.38 -12.10
N PRO A 11 -28.51 8.01 -11.72
CA PRO A 11 -27.23 7.32 -11.64
C PRO A 11 -27.30 6.27 -10.53
N SER A 12 -27.07 5.01 -10.93
CA SER A 12 -26.97 3.88 -10.01
C SER A 12 -25.92 4.18 -8.92
N PRO A 13 -26.16 3.84 -7.64
CA PRO A 13 -25.17 4.03 -6.58
C PRO A 13 -23.90 3.28 -6.96
N ARG A 14 -22.77 4.01 -7.02
CA ARG A 14 -21.45 3.45 -7.34
C ARG A 14 -21.15 2.33 -6.34
N THR A 15 -21.43 1.10 -6.75
CA THR A 15 -21.08 -0.09 -6.00
C THR A 15 -19.56 -0.16 -6.11
N THR A 16 -18.85 0.24 -5.07
CA THR A 16 -17.40 0.07 -5.00
C THR A 16 -17.11 -1.40 -5.24
N PRO A 17 -16.23 -1.74 -6.20
CA PRO A 17 -15.90 -3.13 -6.49
C PRO A 17 -15.40 -3.80 -5.20
N PRO A 18 -15.69 -5.11 -5.01
CA PRO A 18 -15.23 -5.82 -3.84
C PRO A 18 -13.69 -5.73 -3.73
N PRO A 19 -13.15 -5.64 -2.51
CA PRO A 19 -11.71 -5.59 -2.31
C PRO A 19 -11.05 -6.84 -2.91
N LEU A 20 -9.93 -6.63 -3.61
CA LEU A 20 -9.21 -7.72 -4.26
C LEU A 20 -8.70 -8.73 -3.23
N PRO A 21 -8.77 -10.04 -3.51
CA PRO A 21 -8.22 -11.05 -2.62
C PRO A 21 -6.71 -10.84 -2.37
N PRO A 22 -6.19 -11.07 -1.15
CA PRO A 22 -4.78 -10.84 -0.82
C PRO A 22 -3.79 -11.54 -1.74
N HIS A 23 -4.12 -12.74 -2.23
CA HIS A 23 -3.25 -13.51 -3.13
C HIS A 23 -3.11 -12.85 -4.52
N VAL A 24 -4.15 -12.16 -5.01
CA VAL A 24 -4.10 -11.44 -6.30
C VAL A 24 -3.20 -10.22 -6.16
N LEU A 25 -3.39 -9.43 -5.10
CA LEU A 25 -2.54 -8.28 -4.79
C LEU A 25 -1.08 -8.71 -4.58
N ALA A 26 -0.85 -9.78 -3.82
CA ALA A 26 0.48 -10.28 -3.56
C ALA A 26 1.23 -10.71 -4.82
N ARG A 27 0.52 -11.34 -5.76
CA ARG A 27 1.11 -11.72 -7.05
C ARG A 27 1.45 -10.49 -7.88
N ALA A 28 0.56 -9.50 -7.94
CA ALA A 28 0.82 -8.25 -8.64
C ALA A 28 2.01 -7.49 -8.03
N TYR A 29 2.07 -7.35 -6.71
CA TYR A 29 3.21 -6.72 -6.01
C TYR A 29 4.50 -7.47 -6.28
N THR A 30 4.48 -8.81 -6.24
CA THR A 30 5.65 -9.63 -6.53
C THR A 30 6.17 -9.41 -7.95
N ASN A 31 5.29 -9.42 -8.94
CA ASN A 31 5.67 -9.15 -10.33
C ASN A 31 6.32 -7.78 -10.48
N HIS A 32 5.76 -6.75 -9.85
CA HIS A 32 6.37 -5.43 -9.88
C HIS A 32 7.71 -5.36 -9.15
N ILE A 33 7.89 -6.04 -8.01
CA ILE A 33 9.20 -6.12 -7.34
C ILE A 33 10.23 -6.78 -8.26
N ILE A 34 9.84 -7.87 -8.94
CA ILE A 34 10.67 -8.57 -9.94
C ILE A 34 11.07 -7.60 -11.05
N ASP A 35 10.13 -6.80 -11.57
CA ASP A 35 10.37 -5.86 -12.65
C ASP A 35 11.24 -4.67 -12.22
N ILE A 36 11.02 -4.12 -11.02
CA ILE A 36 11.76 -2.97 -10.47
C ILE A 36 13.21 -3.33 -10.18
N PHE A 37 13.44 -4.48 -9.54
CA PHE A 37 14.75 -4.86 -9.01
C PHE A 37 15.47 -5.92 -9.85
N GLY A 38 14.84 -6.41 -10.92
CA GLY A 38 15.49 -7.25 -11.92
C GLY A 38 16.62 -6.50 -12.62
N SER A 39 17.75 -7.18 -12.81
CA SER A 39 18.88 -6.64 -13.58
C SER A 39 19.08 -7.42 -14.87
N ALA A 40 19.27 -6.71 -15.99
CA ALA A 40 19.71 -7.32 -17.24
C ALA A 40 21.14 -7.88 -17.17
N ARG A 41 21.98 -7.38 -16.25
CA ARG A 41 23.39 -7.82 -16.08
C ARG A 41 23.53 -9.06 -15.18
N TYR A 42 22.60 -9.24 -14.26
CA TYR A 42 22.52 -10.43 -13.41
C TYR A 42 21.19 -11.11 -13.75
N PRO A 43 21.17 -11.95 -14.80
CA PRO A 43 19.93 -12.59 -15.22
C PRO A 43 19.31 -13.28 -14.01
N TYR A 44 18.03 -13.00 -13.81
CA TYR A 44 17.24 -13.55 -12.72
C TYR A 44 17.55 -15.04 -12.55
N PRO A 45 17.68 -15.56 -11.31
CA PRO A 45 17.68 -17.00 -11.11
C PRO A 45 16.46 -17.59 -11.85
N ALA A 46 16.69 -18.68 -12.57
CA ALA A 46 15.79 -19.21 -13.60
C ALA A 46 14.30 -19.04 -13.28
N PRO A 47 13.43 -18.72 -14.26
CA PRO A 47 12.00 -18.67 -14.03
C PRO A 47 11.57 -19.96 -13.31
N ARG A 48 10.93 -19.80 -12.14
CA ARG A 48 10.61 -20.84 -11.12
C ARG A 48 11.67 -21.08 -10.02
N SER A 49 12.49 -20.09 -9.69
CA SER A 49 13.27 -20.18 -8.45
C SER A 49 12.33 -20.32 -7.24
N LEU A 50 12.75 -21.07 -6.21
CA LEU A 50 11.93 -21.33 -5.01
C LEU A 50 11.36 -20.05 -4.37
N TRP A 51 12.10 -18.95 -4.50
CA TRP A 51 11.68 -17.68 -3.94
C TRP A 51 10.63 -16.94 -4.79
N GLN A 52 10.66 -17.06 -6.12
CA GLN A 52 9.60 -16.52 -6.98
C GLN A 52 8.26 -17.19 -6.66
N SER A 53 8.27 -18.45 -6.25
CA SER A 53 7.07 -19.15 -5.78
C SER A 53 6.68 -18.82 -4.33
N SER A 54 7.63 -18.47 -3.46
CA SER A 54 7.35 -18.25 -2.03
C SER A 54 7.05 -16.80 -1.67
N LEU A 55 7.59 -15.82 -2.40
CA LEU A 55 7.38 -14.40 -2.14
C LEU A 55 5.90 -13.96 -2.25
N PRO A 56 5.12 -14.35 -3.28
CA PRO A 56 3.70 -14.02 -3.33
C PRO A 56 2.92 -14.60 -2.15
N SER A 57 3.21 -15.84 -1.76
CA SER A 57 2.57 -16.47 -0.61
C SER A 57 2.91 -15.76 0.70
N TYR A 58 4.17 -15.33 0.85
CA TYR A 58 4.63 -14.56 2.01
C TYR A 58 3.96 -13.18 2.10
N ILE A 59 3.91 -12.44 0.98
CA ILE A 59 3.21 -11.16 0.89
C ILE A 59 1.72 -11.34 1.19
N ALA A 60 1.07 -12.34 0.59
CA ALA A 60 -0.34 -12.63 0.82
C ALA A 60 -0.64 -12.92 2.30
N TYR A 61 0.25 -13.65 2.98
CA TYR A 61 0.16 -13.90 4.41
C TYR A 61 0.23 -12.58 5.21
N ILE A 62 1.21 -11.72 4.94
CA ILE A 62 1.36 -10.44 5.65
C ILE A 62 0.15 -9.53 5.42
N LEU A 63 -0.36 -9.46 4.19
CA LEU A 63 -1.58 -8.71 3.87
C LEU A 63 -2.76 -9.24 4.68
N SER A 64 -2.95 -10.56 4.72
CA SER A 64 -4.01 -11.21 5.50
C SER A 64 -3.86 -10.99 7.02
N ALA A 65 -2.66 -11.20 7.56
CA ALA A 65 -2.35 -11.07 8.98
C ALA A 65 -2.43 -9.61 9.48
N SER A 66 -2.08 -8.66 8.62
CA SER A 66 -2.22 -7.23 8.93
C SER A 66 -3.66 -6.76 8.81
N GLY A 67 -4.45 -7.26 7.86
CA GLY A 67 -5.82 -6.78 7.65
C GLY A 67 -5.89 -5.29 7.34
N LEU A 68 -4.79 -4.73 6.81
CA LEU A 68 -4.70 -3.32 6.43
C LEU A 68 -5.30 -3.11 5.04
N PRO A 69 -5.79 -1.89 4.75
CA PRO A 69 -6.40 -1.59 3.47
C PRO A 69 -5.35 -1.63 2.34
N MET A 70 -5.80 -1.90 1.11
CA MET A 70 -4.91 -2.10 -0.05
C MET A 70 -4.00 -0.89 -0.31
N GLU A 71 -4.46 0.30 0.08
CA GLU A 71 -3.75 1.58 0.06
C GLU A 71 -2.39 1.46 0.74
N VAL A 72 -2.27 0.74 1.85
CA VAL A 72 -0.97 0.53 2.51
C VAL A 72 -0.01 -0.26 1.62
N GLY A 73 -0.51 -1.28 0.94
CA GLY A 73 0.28 -2.05 -0.03
C GLY A 73 0.68 -1.22 -1.25
N MET A 74 -0.22 -0.38 -1.75
CA MET A 74 0.09 0.53 -2.86
C MET A 74 1.13 1.58 -2.47
N SER A 75 1.02 2.16 -1.27
CA SER A 75 2.04 3.05 -0.69
C SER A 75 3.41 2.37 -0.64
N ALA A 76 3.46 1.12 -0.17
CA ALA A 76 4.70 0.36 -0.11
C ALA A 76 5.35 0.23 -1.50
N MET A 77 4.56 -0.04 -2.54
CA MET A 77 5.07 -0.11 -3.91
C MET A 77 5.61 1.23 -4.41
N VAL A 78 4.94 2.36 -4.10
CA VAL A 78 5.45 3.70 -4.42
C VAL A 78 6.79 3.96 -3.72
N LEU A 79 6.94 3.58 -2.45
CA LEU A 79 8.20 3.71 -1.72
C LEU A 79 9.32 2.87 -2.36
N LEU A 80 9.01 1.67 -2.87
CA LEU A 80 9.97 0.84 -3.58
C LEU A 80 10.43 1.44 -4.91
N PHE A 81 9.53 2.07 -5.69
CA PHE A 81 9.92 2.81 -6.89
C PHE A 81 10.88 3.95 -6.55
N ARG A 82 10.55 4.75 -5.52
CA ARG A 82 11.42 5.83 -5.05
C ARG A 82 12.77 5.32 -4.55
N TYR A 83 12.78 4.18 -3.87
CA TYR A 83 14.02 3.52 -3.45
C TYR A 83 14.88 3.14 -4.67
N LYS A 84 14.26 2.58 -5.71
CA LYS A 84 14.98 2.22 -6.94
C LYS A 84 15.55 3.45 -7.65
N ASP A 85 14.83 4.55 -7.68
CA ASP A 85 15.32 5.82 -8.23
C ASP A 85 16.52 6.37 -7.44
N ALA A 86 16.48 6.26 -6.10
CA ALA A 86 17.59 6.65 -5.24
C ALA A 86 18.81 5.70 -5.36
N MET A 87 18.57 4.42 -5.65
CA MET A 87 19.59 3.37 -5.75
C MET A 87 19.48 2.60 -7.08
N PRO A 88 19.83 3.20 -8.24
CA PRO A 88 19.59 2.58 -9.55
C PRO A 88 20.30 1.24 -9.76
N GLY A 89 21.47 1.07 -9.13
CA GLY A 89 22.26 -0.17 -9.18
C GLY A 89 21.77 -1.29 -8.26
N SER A 90 20.77 -1.02 -7.40
CA SER A 90 20.25 -2.03 -6.48
C SER A 90 19.58 -3.18 -7.22
N VAL A 91 19.82 -4.40 -6.74
CA VAL A 91 19.16 -5.63 -7.12
C VAL A 91 18.64 -6.29 -5.85
N ALA A 92 17.47 -6.92 -5.94
CA ALA A 92 16.85 -7.55 -4.79
C ALA A 92 16.21 -8.87 -5.20
N TYR A 93 16.69 -9.96 -4.60
CA TYR A 93 16.22 -11.31 -4.89
C TYR A 93 16.02 -12.08 -3.59
N GLY A 94 15.07 -13.03 -3.59
CA GLY A 94 14.88 -13.92 -2.45
C GLY A 94 14.55 -13.18 -1.15
N GLU A 95 15.38 -13.39 -0.13
CA GLU A 95 15.25 -12.72 1.17
C GLU A 95 15.32 -11.20 1.04
N ASP A 96 16.20 -10.66 0.20
CA ASP A 96 16.38 -9.19 0.09
C ASP A 96 15.14 -8.52 -0.51
N ALA A 97 14.46 -9.19 -1.45
CA ALA A 97 13.19 -8.72 -1.99
C ALA A 97 12.09 -8.74 -0.90
N ALA A 98 12.06 -9.78 -0.07
CA ALA A 98 11.14 -9.86 1.06
C ALA A 98 11.43 -8.77 2.10
N ARG A 99 12.70 -8.54 2.44
CA ARG A 99 13.15 -7.49 3.36
C ARG A 99 12.75 -6.10 2.89
N LEU A 100 13.06 -5.75 1.64
CA LEU A 100 12.70 -4.45 1.07
C LEU A 100 11.19 -4.24 1.05
N TRP A 101 10.42 -5.24 0.63
CA TRP A 101 8.98 -5.12 0.60
C TRP A 101 8.39 -4.97 2.01
N VAL A 102 8.85 -5.77 2.99
CA VAL A 102 8.40 -5.66 4.39
C VAL A 102 8.77 -4.30 4.97
N ALA A 103 9.99 -3.82 4.75
CA ALA A 103 10.42 -2.49 5.19
C ALA A 103 9.51 -1.40 4.64
N ALA A 104 9.24 -1.43 3.32
CA ALA A 104 8.36 -0.49 2.67
C ALA A 104 6.92 -0.57 3.18
N TYR A 105 6.43 -1.78 3.44
CA TYR A 105 5.07 -1.99 3.96
C TYR A 105 4.91 -1.50 5.39
N VAL A 106 5.90 -1.72 6.27
CA VAL A 106 5.91 -1.21 7.65
C VAL A 106 5.92 0.32 7.66
N VAL A 107 6.78 0.95 6.85
CA VAL A 107 6.84 2.42 6.73
C VAL A 107 5.51 2.95 6.18
N ALA A 108 4.99 2.36 5.10
CA ALA A 108 3.73 2.75 4.51
C ALA A 108 2.56 2.67 5.52
N ALA A 109 2.50 1.61 6.33
CA ALA A 109 1.46 1.46 7.33
C ALA A 109 1.48 2.60 8.35
N LYS A 110 2.66 3.01 8.81
CA LYS A 110 2.80 4.14 9.73
C LYS A 110 2.40 5.45 9.08
N VAL A 111 2.87 5.72 7.86
CA VAL A 111 2.56 6.96 7.12
C VAL A 111 1.05 7.09 6.88
N VAL A 112 0.39 6.02 6.42
CA VAL A 112 -1.06 6.06 6.15
C VAL A 112 -1.86 6.20 7.45
N SER A 113 -1.46 5.52 8.52
CA SER A 113 -2.05 5.73 9.86
C SER A 113 -1.90 7.17 10.37
N ASP A 114 -0.77 7.82 10.09
CA ASP A 114 -0.48 9.18 10.55
C ASP A 114 -1.35 10.22 9.82
N VAL A 115 -1.51 10.07 8.50
CA VAL A 115 -2.39 10.92 7.70
C VAL A 115 -3.83 10.86 8.20
N ASP A 116 -4.29 9.66 8.59
CA ASP A 116 -5.65 9.46 9.11
C ASP A 116 -5.86 10.20 10.44
N VAL A 117 -4.89 10.09 11.36
CA VAL A 117 -4.90 10.83 12.65
C VAL A 117 -4.89 12.35 12.43
N ASP A 118 -4.06 12.86 11.51
CA ASP A 118 -4.00 14.30 11.21
C ASP A 118 -5.32 14.82 10.61
N LEU A 119 -5.96 14.04 9.72
CA LEU A 119 -7.26 14.39 9.15
C LEU A 119 -8.38 14.35 10.19
N GLU A 120 -8.37 13.39 11.12
CA GLU A 120 -9.30 13.34 12.24
C GLU A 120 -9.15 14.55 13.16
N MET A 121 -7.90 14.95 13.50
CA MET A 121 -7.66 16.15 14.31
C MET A 121 -8.19 17.40 13.61
N ARG A 122 -7.89 17.59 12.31
CA ARG A 122 -8.39 18.74 11.54
C ARG A 122 -9.92 18.78 11.44
N ARG A 123 -10.59 17.63 11.30
CA ARG A 123 -12.06 17.58 11.32
C ARG A 123 -12.63 18.08 12.66
N ARG A 124 -12.03 17.66 13.77
CA ARG A 124 -12.47 18.07 15.12
C ARG A 124 -12.27 19.57 15.37
N GLU A 125 -11.23 20.19 14.80
CA GLU A 125 -11.02 21.64 14.89
C GLU A 125 -12.12 22.44 14.17
N VAL A 126 -12.60 21.97 13.02
CA VAL A 126 -13.68 22.63 12.27
C VAL A 126 -15.03 22.53 13.01
N ASP A 127 -15.29 21.41 13.69
CA ASP A 127 -16.55 21.19 14.43
C ASP A 127 -16.66 22.02 15.71
N CYS A 128 -15.56 22.59 16.22
CA CYS A 128 -15.57 23.46 17.40
C CYS A 128 -15.83 24.94 17.06
N GLY A 129 -16.01 25.28 15.78
CA GLY A 129 -16.08 26.66 15.28
C GLY A 129 -17.28 26.95 14.37
N GLY A 130 -18.51 26.65 14.77
CA GLY A 130 -19.69 27.22 14.09
C GLY A 130 -20.97 26.40 14.20
N GLY A 131 -21.95 26.94 14.92
CA GLY A 131 -23.33 26.44 14.85
C GLY A 131 -23.95 26.74 13.48
N GLY A 132 -24.70 25.77 12.93
CA GLY A 132 -25.63 26.02 11.84
C GLY A 132 -25.72 24.93 10.78
N GLY A 133 -26.61 23.96 11.01
CA GLY A 133 -27.54 23.42 10.00
C GLY A 133 -27.00 22.73 8.75
N GLY A 134 -27.18 21.40 8.72
CA GLY A 134 -27.80 20.72 7.58
C GLY A 134 -26.89 20.09 6.52
N GLY A 135 -27.16 18.82 6.23
CA GLY A 135 -26.71 18.14 5.02
C GLY A 135 -25.60 17.12 5.26
N GLY A 136 -26.00 15.87 5.52
CA GLY A 136 -25.07 14.75 5.64
C GLY A 136 -24.34 14.49 4.32
N GLU A 137 -23.07 14.87 4.26
CA GLU A 137 -22.13 14.30 3.31
C GLU A 137 -21.39 13.15 3.99
N GLY A 138 -21.79 11.93 3.63
CA GLY A 138 -21.08 10.70 3.94
C GLY A 138 -19.74 10.65 3.20
N GLY A 139 -18.79 11.47 3.63
CA GLY A 139 -17.39 11.27 3.29
C GLY A 139 -16.99 9.93 3.88
N GLN A 140 -16.79 8.92 3.02
CA GLN A 140 -16.17 7.65 3.39
C GLN A 140 -14.77 7.97 3.94
N GLY A 141 -14.70 8.22 5.24
CA GLY A 141 -13.45 8.31 5.97
C GLY A 141 -12.73 6.98 5.78
N ILE A 142 -11.44 7.05 5.49
CA ILE A 142 -10.57 5.89 5.65
C ILE A 142 -10.80 5.42 7.09
N ALA A 143 -11.16 4.15 7.27
CA ALA A 143 -11.42 3.63 8.61
C ALA A 143 -10.13 3.77 9.43
N HIS A 144 -10.24 4.33 10.65
CA HIS A 144 -9.12 4.56 11.56
C HIS A 144 -8.13 3.39 11.56
N ILE A 145 -6.91 3.61 11.06
CA ILE A 145 -5.87 2.59 11.02
C ILE A 145 -5.00 2.71 12.28
N PRO A 146 -5.10 1.79 13.26
CA PRO A 146 -4.33 1.89 14.49
C PRO A 146 -2.83 1.73 14.22
N ARG A 147 -2.02 2.61 14.82
CA ARG A 147 -0.56 2.46 14.83
C ARG A 147 -0.18 1.12 15.48
N ARG A 148 0.67 0.35 14.80
CA ARG A 148 1.13 -0.97 15.26
C ARG A 148 2.60 -0.93 15.68
N GLY A 149 2.88 -1.50 16.84
CA GLY A 149 4.25 -1.67 17.36
C GLY A 149 5.06 -2.71 16.58
N MET A 150 6.36 -2.78 16.84
CA MET A 150 7.23 -3.74 16.13
C MET A 150 6.95 -5.20 16.47
N ASP A 151 6.46 -5.50 17.67
CA ASP A 151 6.08 -6.87 18.05
C ASP A 151 4.96 -7.42 17.16
N PHE A 152 4.03 -6.55 16.76
CA PHE A 152 3.00 -6.91 15.79
C PHE A 152 3.64 -7.32 14.44
N TRP A 153 4.57 -6.51 13.94
CA TRP A 153 5.24 -6.77 12.66
C TRP A 153 6.14 -8.00 12.70
N PHE A 154 6.78 -8.27 13.84
CA PHE A 154 7.53 -9.49 14.10
C PHE A 154 6.65 -10.75 13.91
N HIS A 155 5.45 -10.76 14.51
CA HIS A 155 4.52 -11.87 14.33
C HIS A 155 3.93 -11.93 12.92
N ALA A 156 3.54 -10.77 12.34
CA ALA A 156 2.99 -10.70 10.99
C ALA A 156 3.99 -11.17 9.93
N ALA A 157 5.29 -10.93 10.14
CA ALA A 157 6.38 -11.37 9.27
C ALA A 157 6.78 -12.85 9.47
N LEU A 158 5.95 -13.66 10.15
CA LEU A 158 6.21 -15.06 10.48
C LEU A 158 7.49 -15.29 11.28
N GLN A 159 7.91 -14.31 12.10
CA GLN A 159 9.18 -14.36 12.85
C GLN A 159 10.41 -14.58 11.96
N ARG A 160 10.31 -14.24 10.66
CA ARG A 160 11.41 -14.37 9.71
C ARG A 160 12.54 -13.38 9.98
N PHE A 161 12.20 -12.24 10.57
CA PHE A 161 13.12 -11.17 10.95
C PHE A 161 12.96 -10.89 12.44
N SER A 162 14.06 -10.54 13.13
CA SER A 162 13.97 -10.09 14.51
C SER A 162 13.35 -8.69 14.62
N VAL A 163 12.92 -8.28 15.81
CA VAL A 163 12.41 -6.91 16.05
C VAL A 163 13.46 -5.85 15.72
N ASP A 164 14.73 -6.10 16.05
CA ASP A 164 15.83 -5.17 15.75
C ASP A 164 16.14 -5.13 14.25
N GLU A 165 16.06 -6.28 13.57
CA GLU A 165 16.19 -6.33 12.11
C GLU A 165 15.08 -5.55 11.41
N LEU A 166 13.82 -5.72 11.83
CA LEU A 166 12.69 -4.93 11.32
C LEU A 166 12.91 -3.42 11.52
N ARG A 167 13.40 -3.03 12.70
CA ARG A 167 13.72 -1.62 12.98
C ARG A 167 14.85 -1.10 12.11
N ASN A 168 15.91 -1.88 11.91
CA ASN A 168 17.03 -1.50 11.06
C ASN A 168 16.60 -1.37 9.60
N MET A 169 15.81 -2.31 9.09
CA MET A 169 15.26 -2.26 7.73
C MET A 169 14.38 -1.02 7.52
N GLU A 170 13.51 -0.70 8.49
CA GLU A 170 12.71 0.53 8.46
C GLU A 170 13.60 1.79 8.39
N LEU A 171 14.56 1.89 9.30
CA LEU A 171 15.46 3.04 9.39
C LEU A 171 16.32 3.20 8.13
N GLU A 172 16.81 2.10 7.57
CA GLU A 172 17.62 2.11 6.35
C GLU A 172 16.79 2.60 5.16
N LEU A 173 15.56 2.11 4.99
CA LEU A 173 14.66 2.58 3.94
C LEU A 173 14.38 4.08 4.09
N CYS A 174 14.00 4.53 5.29
CA CYS A 174 13.77 5.95 5.57
C CYS A 174 15.01 6.79 5.27
N ARG A 175 16.21 6.31 5.63
CA ARG A 175 17.47 7.02 5.37
C ARG A 175 17.75 7.17 3.88
N ILE A 176 17.56 6.11 3.10
CA ILE A 176 17.75 6.12 1.64
C ILE A 176 16.75 7.07 0.96
N LEU A 177 15.52 7.11 1.47
CA LEU A 177 14.50 8.03 0.99
C LEU A 177 14.61 9.45 1.59
N HIS A 178 15.69 9.75 2.33
CA HIS A 178 15.90 11.04 3.00
C HIS A 178 14.70 11.47 3.87
N TRP A 179 14.02 10.51 4.49
CA TRP A 179 12.81 10.69 5.30
C TRP A 179 11.59 11.24 4.54
N ASP A 180 11.68 11.37 3.21
CA ASP A 180 10.54 11.68 2.36
C ASP A 180 9.78 10.39 2.03
N VAL A 181 8.91 10.01 2.96
CA VAL A 181 8.11 8.77 2.91
C VAL A 181 6.62 9.06 2.68
N GLN A 182 6.25 10.31 2.45
CA GLN A 182 4.87 10.70 2.18
C GLN A 182 4.46 10.21 0.79
N VAL A 183 3.25 9.65 0.70
CA VAL A 183 2.69 9.15 -0.56
C VAL A 183 1.45 9.98 -0.90
N SER A 184 1.47 10.63 -2.07
CA SER A 184 0.38 11.49 -2.50
C SER A 184 -0.79 10.71 -3.12
N GLY A 185 -2.01 11.27 -3.00
CA GLY A 185 -3.24 10.75 -3.62
C GLY A 185 -3.10 10.36 -5.09
N ALA A 186 -2.35 11.15 -5.87
CA ALA A 186 -2.18 10.94 -7.31
C ALA A 186 -1.36 9.67 -7.64
N ALA A 187 -0.37 9.33 -6.80
CA ALA A 187 0.44 8.13 -6.98
C ALA A 187 -0.40 6.85 -6.79
N PHE A 188 -1.36 6.87 -5.86
CA PHE A 188 -2.29 5.77 -5.63
C PHE A 188 -3.18 5.48 -6.85
N GLU A 189 -3.75 6.51 -7.46
CA GLU A 189 -4.66 6.33 -8.60
C GLU A 189 -3.93 5.76 -9.82
N CYS A 190 -2.68 6.15 -10.04
CA CYS A 190 -1.85 5.57 -11.10
C CYS A 190 -1.63 4.08 -10.85
N PHE A 191 -1.23 3.72 -9.63
CA PHE A 191 -0.94 2.33 -9.28
C PHE A 191 -2.21 1.45 -9.26
N ARG A 192 -3.33 1.98 -8.74
CA ARG A 192 -4.63 1.31 -8.76
C ARG A 192 -5.07 0.97 -10.18
N ARG A 193 -4.85 1.87 -11.15
CA ARG A 193 -5.13 1.60 -12.57
C ARG A 193 -4.25 0.48 -13.11
N MET A 194 -2.96 0.46 -12.78
CA MET A 194 -2.06 -0.62 -13.20
C MET A 194 -2.50 -1.98 -12.63
N LEU A 195 -2.89 -2.04 -11.35
CA LEU A 195 -3.38 -3.27 -10.72
C LEU A 195 -4.69 -3.79 -11.33
N VAL A 196 -5.60 -2.88 -11.73
CA VAL A 196 -6.89 -3.26 -12.32
C VAL A 196 -6.77 -3.68 -13.79
N GLN A 197 -5.80 -3.13 -14.53
CA GLN A 197 -5.62 -3.43 -15.96
C GLN A 197 -4.64 -4.58 -16.24
N GLY A 198 -3.78 -4.95 -15.28
CA GLY A 198 -2.76 -5.98 -15.42
C GLY A 198 -3.10 -7.35 -14.81
N GLY A 199 -4.38 -7.61 -14.48
CA GLY A 199 -4.88 -8.87 -13.90
C GLY A 199 -5.27 -9.90 -14.94
#